data_AF-A0A2H5P5A0-F1
#
_entry.id   AF-A0A2H5P5A0-F1
#
_cell.length_a   1.000
_cell.length_b   1.000
_cell.length_c   1.000
_cell.angle_alpha   90.00
_cell.angle_beta   90.00
_cell.angle_gamma   90.00
#
_symmetry.space_group_name_H-M   'P 1'
#
loop_
_entity.id
_entity.type
_entity.pdbx_description
1 polymer ?
#
loop_
_entity_poly.entity_id
_entity_poly.type
_entity_poly.pdbx_seq_one_letter_code
_entity_poly.pdbx_strand_id
1 'polypeptide(L)'
;KSRIRKIKMEGLRAYQILTCVSFFVLFPLIHCWGNDGHVAVCRIAQSRLSEAAADAVKQLLPESADNDLGSVCTWADHVKFHYHWSSALHFIDTPDNLCTYQYNRDCKDEDRVKGRCVAGAINNYTTQLLSYNSASSSHSEYNLTEALLFLSHFIGDIHQPLHVGFTSDRGGNTIDVHWYTRKQVLHHVWDNNIIETAEERFYNSNIDGLVDAIQQNITTDWADLVKKWETCSANNTACPDVYASEGIKAACDWAYKGVSEGSILEDAYIFTFFTLQLISVDPSIKQHLKTFNQLQFTLEFSLTWARASGEVFGE
;
A
#
# COMPACT_ATOMS: atom_id res chain seq x y z
N LYS A 1 46.92 -42.35 1.84
CA LYS A 1 45.72 -42.33 0.95
C LYS A 1 44.42 -41.88 1.65
N SER A 2 44.16 -42.18 2.93
CA SER A 2 42.89 -41.77 3.59
C SER A 2 42.83 -40.27 3.97
N ARG A 3 43.94 -39.66 4.37
CA ARG A 3 44.01 -38.23 4.75
C ARG A 3 43.66 -37.28 3.58
N ILE A 4 44.11 -37.61 2.37
CA ILE A 4 43.84 -36.85 1.15
C ILE A 4 42.36 -36.95 0.74
N ARG A 5 41.72 -38.11 0.93
CA ARG A 5 40.29 -38.28 0.66
C ARG A 5 39.41 -37.47 1.63
N LYS A 6 39.81 -37.35 2.90
CA LYS A 6 39.07 -36.59 3.91
C LYS A 6 39.07 -35.08 3.60
N ILE A 7 40.23 -34.52 3.26
CA ILE A 7 40.38 -33.11 2.84
C ILE A 7 39.55 -32.83 1.57
N LYS A 8 39.52 -33.77 0.62
CA LYS A 8 38.74 -33.62 -0.63
C LYS A 8 37.23 -33.62 -0.40
N MET A 9 36.73 -34.38 0.59
CA MET A 9 35.31 -34.41 0.94
C MET A 9 34.88 -33.19 1.78
N GLU A 10 35.74 -32.69 2.66
CA GLU A 10 35.48 -31.48 3.44
C GLU A 10 35.46 -30.23 2.53
N GLY A 11 36.36 -30.15 1.54
CA GLY A 11 36.33 -29.11 0.52
C GLY A 11 35.10 -29.15 -0.38
N LEU A 12 34.60 -30.34 -0.73
CA LEU A 12 33.37 -30.48 -1.54
C LEU A 12 32.12 -30.04 -0.77
N ARG A 13 32.04 -30.34 0.53
CA ARG A 13 30.95 -29.88 1.41
C ARG A 13 30.99 -28.37 1.62
N ALA A 14 32.18 -27.79 1.80
CA ALA A 14 32.34 -26.34 1.91
C ALA A 14 31.93 -25.63 0.61
N TYR A 15 32.28 -26.19 -0.56
CA TYR A 15 31.85 -25.66 -1.86
C TYR A 15 30.33 -25.75 -2.05
N GLN A 16 29.71 -26.86 -1.65
CA GLN A 16 28.25 -27.05 -1.72
C GLN A 16 27.51 -26.08 -0.80
N ILE A 17 28.01 -25.83 0.42
CA ILE A 17 27.44 -24.85 1.35
C ILE A 17 27.63 -23.43 0.82
N LEU A 18 28.80 -23.08 0.28
CA LEU A 18 29.02 -21.77 -0.35
C LEU A 18 28.12 -21.54 -1.57
N THR A 19 27.91 -22.56 -2.40
CA THR A 19 27.01 -22.44 -3.56
C THR A 19 25.54 -22.33 -3.15
N CYS A 20 25.12 -22.99 -2.07
CA CYS A 20 23.76 -22.84 -1.54
C CYS A 20 23.54 -21.47 -0.88
N VAL A 21 24.51 -20.97 -0.12
CA VAL A 21 24.44 -19.61 0.48
C VAL A 21 24.48 -18.53 -0.60
N SER A 22 25.27 -18.71 -1.66
CA SER A 22 25.30 -17.79 -2.80
C SER A 22 24.02 -17.80 -3.64
N PHE A 23 23.20 -18.85 -3.58
CA PHE A 23 21.91 -18.92 -4.29
C PHE A 23 20.75 -18.30 -3.49
N PHE A 24 20.89 -18.17 -2.16
CA PHE A 24 19.89 -17.48 -1.33
C PHE A 24 20.04 -15.95 -1.30
N VAL A 25 21.14 -15.39 -1.82
CA VAL A 25 21.42 -13.93 -1.84
C VAL A 25 21.07 -13.29 -3.21
N LEU A 26 20.43 -14.03 -4.12
CA LEU A 26 20.11 -13.57 -5.48
C LEU A 26 18.61 -13.56 -5.81
N PHE A 27 17.73 -13.54 -4.81
CA PHE A 27 16.37 -13.11 -5.03
C PHE A 27 16.29 -11.60 -4.76
N PRO A 28 16.13 -10.75 -5.80
CA PRO A 28 15.63 -9.42 -5.52
C PRO A 28 14.25 -9.62 -4.87
N LEU A 29 14.11 -9.17 -3.63
CA LEU A 29 12.82 -8.96 -3.03
C LEU A 29 12.15 -7.89 -3.91
N ILE A 30 11.17 -8.32 -4.69
CA ILE A 30 10.39 -7.44 -5.56
C ILE A 30 9.34 -6.83 -4.63
N HIS A 31 9.50 -5.55 -4.31
CA HIS A 31 8.57 -4.79 -3.48
C HIS A 31 7.73 -3.90 -4.39
N CYS A 32 6.43 -3.80 -4.12
CA CYS A 32 5.43 -3.03 -4.88
C CYS A 32 4.78 -2.05 -3.91
N TRP A 33 4.92 -0.73 -4.13
CA TRP A 33 5.53 0.15 -3.13
C TRP A 33 6.61 -0.57 -2.29
N GLY A 34 7.78 0.04 -2.19
CA GLY A 34 8.82 -0.47 -1.30
C GLY A 34 8.27 -0.70 0.10
N ASN A 35 8.87 -1.64 0.83
CA ASN A 35 8.52 -1.88 2.23
C ASN A 35 8.35 -0.56 3.01
N ASP A 36 9.24 0.40 2.77
CA ASP A 36 9.26 1.70 3.43
C ASP A 36 8.08 2.59 3.03
N GLY A 37 7.60 2.50 1.79
CA GLY A 37 6.38 3.17 1.33
C GLY A 37 5.16 2.73 2.13
N HIS A 38 4.92 1.42 2.23
CA HIS A 38 3.80 0.88 3.02
C HIS A 38 3.94 1.19 4.52
N VAL A 39 5.14 1.03 5.08
CA VAL A 39 5.42 1.36 6.48
C VAL A 39 5.09 2.84 6.75
N ALA A 40 5.53 3.75 5.88
CA ALA A 40 5.26 5.18 6.04
C ALA A 40 3.77 5.48 6.00
N VAL A 41 3.05 4.98 4.99
CA VAL A 41 1.60 5.17 4.87
C VAL A 41 0.88 4.67 6.12
N CYS A 42 1.19 3.46 6.57
CA CYS A 42 0.55 2.86 7.73
C CYS A 42 0.89 3.55 9.06
N ARG A 43 2.12 4.03 9.26
CA ARG A 43 2.50 4.77 10.48
C ARG A 43 1.84 6.14 10.54
N ILE A 44 1.79 6.85 9.42
CA ILE A 44 1.13 8.17 9.36
C ILE A 44 -0.38 8.03 9.50
N ALA A 45 -0.95 6.98 8.91
CA ALA A 45 -2.33 6.59 9.14
C ALA A 45 -2.61 6.32 10.62
N GLN A 46 -1.76 5.51 11.28
CA GLN A 46 -1.95 5.15 12.67
C GLN A 46 -1.89 6.34 13.62
N SER A 47 -0.98 7.30 13.38
CA SER A 47 -0.81 8.48 14.25
C SER A 47 -2.00 9.46 14.24
N ARG A 48 -2.91 9.31 13.27
CA ARG A 48 -4.05 10.21 13.08
C ARG A 48 -5.39 9.54 13.38
N LEU A 49 -5.41 8.26 13.76
CA LEU A 49 -6.63 7.53 14.11
C LEU A 49 -7.38 8.22 15.26
N SER A 50 -8.72 8.20 15.21
CA SER A 50 -9.51 8.49 16.40
C SER A 50 -9.22 7.48 17.51
N GLU A 51 -9.52 7.83 18.76
CA GLU A 51 -9.32 6.93 19.90
C GLU A 51 -10.02 5.57 19.70
N ALA A 52 -11.28 5.59 19.26
CA ALA A 52 -12.04 4.37 18.97
C ALA A 52 -11.41 3.52 17.86
N ALA A 53 -10.89 4.16 16.81
CA ALA A 53 -10.21 3.47 15.72
C ALA A 53 -8.86 2.90 16.16
N ALA A 54 -8.10 3.63 16.98
CA ALA A 54 -6.84 3.18 17.54
C ALA A 54 -7.05 1.94 18.43
N ASP A 55 -8.10 1.93 19.25
CA ASP A 55 -8.47 0.78 20.07
C ASP A 55 -8.86 -0.44 19.23
N ALA A 56 -9.63 -0.25 18.15
CA ALA A 56 -10.01 -1.32 17.25
C ALA A 56 -8.79 -1.90 16.50
N VAL A 57 -7.91 -1.03 15.98
CA VAL A 57 -6.65 -1.45 15.34
C VAL A 57 -5.80 -2.24 16.32
N LYS A 58 -5.61 -1.74 17.55
CA LYS A 58 -4.86 -2.43 18.59
C LYS A 58 -5.42 -3.82 18.92
N GLN A 59 -6.75 -3.98 18.92
CA GLN A 59 -7.40 -5.27 19.18
C GLN A 59 -7.28 -6.25 18.02
N LEU A 60 -7.25 -5.76 16.78
CA LEU A 60 -7.16 -6.58 15.57
C LEU A 60 -5.72 -6.93 15.20
N LEU A 61 -4.74 -6.12 15.61
CA LEU A 61 -3.33 -6.38 15.35
C LEU A 61 -2.83 -7.61 16.12
N PRO A 62 -1.97 -8.45 15.50
CA PRO A 62 -1.33 -9.54 16.22
C PRO A 62 -0.36 -8.99 17.27
N GLU A 63 -0.17 -9.73 18.37
CA GLU A 63 0.76 -9.34 19.45
C GLU A 63 2.18 -9.08 18.94
N SER A 64 2.61 -9.84 17.92
CA SER A 64 3.93 -9.67 17.28
C SER A 64 4.15 -8.32 16.61
N ALA A 65 3.08 -7.57 16.31
CA ALA A 65 3.17 -6.24 15.71
C ALA A 65 3.48 -5.14 16.75
N ASP A 66 3.42 -5.43 18.06
CA ASP A 66 3.65 -4.48 19.15
C ASP A 66 2.88 -3.14 18.97
N ASN A 67 1.63 -3.24 18.51
CA ASN A 67 0.78 -2.09 18.21
C ASN A 67 1.39 -1.12 17.17
N ASP A 68 2.25 -1.58 16.27
CA ASP A 68 2.74 -0.84 15.10
C ASP A 68 2.10 -1.41 13.83
N LEU A 69 1.12 -0.69 13.27
CA LEU A 69 0.47 -1.08 12.01
C LEU A 69 1.46 -1.07 10.84
N GLY A 70 2.47 -0.19 10.86
CA GLY A 70 3.52 -0.14 9.86
C GLY A 70 4.29 -1.45 9.75
N SER A 71 4.55 -2.12 10.88
CA SER A 71 5.31 -3.38 10.95
C SER A 71 4.67 -4.54 10.18
N VAL A 72 3.36 -4.48 9.91
CA VAL A 72 2.58 -5.53 9.24
C VAL A 72 1.92 -5.05 7.94
N CYS A 73 2.19 -3.82 7.52
CA CYS A 73 1.55 -3.20 6.35
C CYS A 73 1.97 -3.85 5.02
N THR A 74 3.08 -4.59 5.00
CA THR A 74 3.58 -5.37 3.85
C THR A 74 3.08 -6.81 3.82
N TRP A 75 2.28 -7.23 4.80
CA TRP A 75 1.81 -8.61 4.90
C TRP A 75 1.06 -9.10 3.65
N ALA A 76 0.23 -8.27 3.04
CA ALA A 76 -0.56 -8.65 1.85
C ALA A 76 0.35 -9.08 0.68
N ASP A 77 1.49 -8.40 0.54
CA ASP A 77 2.50 -8.67 -0.47
C ASP A 77 3.19 -10.03 -0.26
N HIS A 78 3.39 -10.43 1.00
CA HIS A 78 3.96 -11.73 1.33
C HIS A 78 2.98 -12.88 1.05
N VAL A 79 1.70 -12.67 1.31
CA VAL A 79 0.69 -13.74 1.16
C VAL A 79 0.17 -13.88 -0.27
N LYS A 80 0.40 -12.94 -1.20
CA LYS A 80 -0.12 -13.05 -2.58
C LYS A 80 0.32 -14.30 -3.35
N PHE A 81 1.44 -14.92 -2.96
CA PHE A 81 1.90 -16.19 -3.51
C PHE A 81 1.28 -17.43 -2.84
N HIS A 82 0.74 -17.29 -1.63
CA HIS A 82 0.01 -18.35 -0.93
C HIS A 82 -1.50 -18.25 -1.22
N TYR A 83 -2.00 -17.02 -1.19
CA TYR A 83 -3.34 -16.60 -1.56
C TYR A 83 -3.31 -16.05 -2.98
N HIS A 84 -3.10 -16.92 -3.97
CA HIS A 84 -2.99 -16.52 -5.38
C HIS A 84 -4.15 -15.62 -5.87
N TRP A 85 -5.33 -15.80 -5.27
CA TRP A 85 -6.51 -15.00 -5.54
C TRP A 85 -6.31 -13.50 -5.19
N SER A 86 -5.41 -13.15 -4.26
CA SER A 86 -5.18 -11.77 -3.84
C SER A 86 -4.23 -11.01 -4.77
N SER A 87 -3.49 -11.69 -5.66
CA SER A 87 -2.47 -11.03 -6.50
C SER A 87 -3.04 -9.91 -7.37
N ALA A 88 -4.20 -10.11 -7.99
CA ALA A 88 -4.86 -9.09 -8.82
C ALA A 88 -5.46 -7.94 -7.99
N LEU A 89 -5.49 -8.06 -6.66
CA LEU A 89 -6.05 -7.04 -5.78
C LEU A 89 -5.05 -5.91 -5.47
N HIS A 90 -3.80 -6.02 -5.91
CA HIS A 90 -2.77 -5.00 -5.68
C HIS A 90 -2.78 -3.87 -6.72
N PHE A 91 -3.47 -4.04 -7.85
CA PHE A 91 -3.39 -3.09 -8.96
C PHE A 91 -4.70 -2.98 -9.74
N ILE A 92 -4.71 -2.07 -10.71
CA ILE A 92 -5.72 -1.86 -11.74
C ILE A 92 -5.01 -1.71 -13.08
N ASP A 93 -5.37 -2.56 -14.03
CA ASP A 93 -4.94 -2.44 -15.42
C ASP A 93 -5.87 -1.51 -16.21
N THR A 94 -5.32 -0.41 -16.75
CA THR A 94 -6.05 0.53 -17.60
C THR A 94 -5.63 0.43 -19.07
N PRO A 95 -6.51 0.76 -20.04
CA PRO A 95 -6.14 0.79 -21.44
C PRO A 95 -5.00 1.78 -21.73
N ASP A 96 -4.05 1.34 -22.53
CA ASP A 96 -2.86 2.11 -22.90
C ASP A 96 -3.19 3.51 -23.42
N ASN A 97 -2.44 4.50 -22.94
CA ASN A 97 -2.52 5.91 -23.35
C ASN A 97 -3.87 6.58 -23.14
N LEU A 98 -4.82 5.91 -22.46
CA LEU A 98 -6.15 6.48 -22.23
C LEU A 98 -6.16 7.44 -21.04
N CYS A 99 -5.23 7.27 -20.10
CA CYS A 99 -5.02 8.16 -18.95
C CYS A 99 -6.29 8.47 -18.14
N THR A 100 -7.23 7.53 -18.13
CA THR A 100 -8.48 7.62 -17.37
C THR A 100 -8.79 6.26 -16.78
N TYR A 101 -9.49 6.27 -15.66
CA TYR A 101 -9.96 5.08 -14.97
C TYR A 101 -11.50 5.04 -14.96
N GLN A 102 -12.07 3.85 -15.13
CA GLN A 102 -13.50 3.59 -14.90
C GLN A 102 -13.68 2.22 -14.24
N TYR A 103 -14.27 2.16 -13.04
CA TYR A 103 -14.46 0.91 -12.29
C TYR A 103 -15.05 -0.24 -13.12
N ASN A 104 -16.15 0.02 -13.85
CA ASN A 104 -16.83 -0.99 -14.64
C ASN A 104 -15.99 -1.53 -15.81
N ARG A 105 -15.06 -0.72 -16.32
CA ARG A 105 -14.18 -1.07 -17.44
C ARG A 105 -12.93 -1.79 -16.93
N ASP A 106 -12.33 -1.29 -15.86
CA ASP A 106 -10.96 -1.60 -15.46
C ASP A 106 -10.87 -2.48 -14.22
N CYS A 107 -11.84 -2.43 -13.31
CA CYS A 107 -11.78 -3.21 -12.07
C CYS A 107 -12.19 -4.67 -12.30
N LYS A 108 -11.24 -5.47 -12.79
CA LYS A 108 -11.37 -6.90 -13.04
C LYS A 108 -9.98 -7.54 -13.09
N ASP A 109 -9.91 -8.84 -12.87
CA ASP A 109 -8.68 -9.61 -13.05
C ASP A 109 -8.52 -10.11 -14.51
N GLU A 110 -7.46 -10.91 -14.76
CA GLU A 110 -7.15 -11.50 -16.07
C GLU A 110 -8.29 -12.40 -16.60
N ASP A 111 -9.01 -13.08 -15.69
CA ASP A 111 -10.19 -13.90 -15.98
C ASP A 111 -11.47 -13.06 -16.18
N ARG A 112 -11.35 -11.73 -16.14
CA ARG A 112 -12.42 -10.73 -16.31
C ARG A 112 -13.48 -10.79 -15.22
N VAL A 113 -13.16 -11.33 -14.06
CA VAL A 113 -14.06 -11.33 -12.90
C VAL A 113 -14.09 -9.91 -12.33
N LYS A 114 -15.25 -9.28 -12.41
CA LYS A 114 -15.46 -7.89 -11.97
C LYS A 114 -15.21 -7.73 -10.47
N GLY A 115 -14.69 -6.56 -10.08
CA GLY A 115 -14.41 -6.20 -8.70
C GLY A 115 -13.10 -6.77 -8.14
N ARG A 116 -12.35 -7.55 -8.92
CA ARG A 116 -11.04 -8.10 -8.54
C ARG A 116 -9.92 -7.18 -9.01
N CYS A 117 -9.82 -6.04 -8.33
CA CYS A 117 -8.77 -5.04 -8.49
C CYS A 117 -8.58 -4.32 -7.15
N VAL A 118 -7.56 -3.46 -7.01
CA VAL A 118 -7.32 -2.73 -5.75
C VAL A 118 -8.49 -1.87 -5.28
N ALA A 119 -9.21 -1.20 -6.18
CA ALA A 119 -10.40 -0.43 -5.81
C ALA A 119 -11.54 -1.31 -5.26
N GLY A 120 -11.77 -2.48 -5.89
CA GLY A 120 -12.75 -3.45 -5.42
C GLY A 120 -12.35 -4.08 -4.08
N ALA A 121 -11.06 -4.33 -3.88
CA ALA A 121 -10.51 -4.84 -2.63
C ALA A 121 -10.73 -3.85 -1.48
N ILE A 122 -10.43 -2.56 -1.69
CA ILE A 122 -10.68 -1.50 -0.70
C ILE A 122 -12.16 -1.49 -0.30
N ASN A 123 -13.09 -1.50 -1.25
CA ASN A 123 -14.52 -1.52 -0.95
C ASN A 123 -14.94 -2.77 -0.15
N ASN A 124 -14.41 -3.94 -0.53
CA ASN A 124 -14.69 -5.21 0.12
C ASN A 124 -14.19 -5.22 1.58
N TYR A 125 -12.91 -4.97 1.83
CA TYR A 125 -12.33 -5.02 3.17
C TYR A 125 -12.82 -3.88 4.06
N THR A 126 -13.15 -2.72 3.48
CA THR A 126 -13.87 -1.67 4.21
C THR A 126 -15.20 -2.20 4.73
N THR A 127 -16.00 -2.85 3.88
CA THR A 127 -17.32 -3.40 4.26
C THR A 127 -17.18 -4.52 5.30
N GLN A 128 -16.17 -5.38 5.19
CA GLN A 128 -15.90 -6.41 6.20
C GLN A 128 -15.58 -5.79 7.57
N LEU A 129 -14.73 -4.77 7.63
CA LEU A 129 -14.40 -4.12 8.90
C LEU A 129 -15.60 -3.41 9.53
N LEU A 130 -16.57 -2.93 8.75
CA LEU A 130 -17.81 -2.34 9.31
C LEU A 130 -18.59 -3.32 10.19
N SER A 131 -18.36 -4.63 10.05
CA SER A 131 -18.96 -5.67 10.90
C SER A 131 -18.29 -5.84 12.27
N TYR A 132 -17.17 -5.16 12.53
CA TYR A 132 -16.37 -5.32 13.75
C TYR A 132 -17.20 -5.18 15.05
N ASN A 133 -18.15 -4.24 15.06
CA ASN A 133 -18.96 -3.93 16.24
C ASN A 133 -20.46 -4.19 16.05
N SER A 134 -20.88 -4.90 15.00
CA SER A 134 -22.28 -5.29 14.86
C SER A 134 -22.62 -6.41 15.85
N ALA A 135 -23.87 -6.49 16.33
CA ALA A 135 -24.33 -7.57 17.22
C ALA A 135 -24.14 -8.99 16.61
N SER A 136 -23.91 -9.04 15.30
CA SER A 136 -23.56 -10.21 14.49
C SER A 136 -22.05 -10.53 14.46
N SER A 137 -21.18 -9.78 15.16
CA SER A 137 -19.73 -10.02 15.21
C SER A 137 -19.36 -11.38 15.80
N SER A 138 -20.24 -11.96 16.63
CA SER A 138 -20.13 -13.36 17.09
C SER A 138 -20.32 -14.40 15.96
N HIS A 139 -20.75 -13.98 14.77
CA HIS A 139 -21.04 -14.78 13.58
C HIS A 139 -20.40 -14.20 12.29
N SER A 140 -19.43 -13.29 12.41
CA SER A 140 -18.71 -12.81 11.23
C SER A 140 -17.91 -13.96 10.61
N GLU A 141 -18.20 -14.32 9.36
CA GLU A 141 -17.43 -15.32 8.59
C GLU A 141 -16.03 -14.82 8.21
N TYR A 142 -15.72 -13.53 8.47
CA TYR A 142 -14.49 -12.88 8.02
C TYR A 142 -13.41 -12.81 9.10
N ASN A 143 -12.17 -13.04 8.69
CA ASN A 143 -11.00 -12.72 9.48
C ASN A 143 -10.74 -11.21 9.44
N LEU A 144 -11.16 -10.49 10.47
CA LEU A 144 -11.06 -9.03 10.52
C LEU A 144 -9.62 -8.52 10.68
N THR A 145 -8.70 -9.35 11.19
CA THR A 145 -7.27 -9.04 11.16
C THR A 145 -6.77 -9.03 9.73
N GLU A 146 -7.06 -10.06 8.93
CA GLU A 146 -6.70 -10.05 7.51
C GLU A 146 -7.35 -8.89 6.76
N ALA A 147 -8.60 -8.55 7.08
CA ALA A 147 -9.28 -7.40 6.48
C ALA A 147 -8.58 -6.07 6.80
N LEU A 148 -8.13 -5.87 8.05
CA LEU A 148 -7.32 -4.72 8.47
C LEU A 148 -6.00 -4.67 7.67
N LEU A 149 -5.27 -5.78 7.59
CA LEU A 149 -3.96 -5.83 6.92
C LEU A 149 -4.10 -5.60 5.40
N PHE A 150 -5.06 -6.26 4.75
CA PHE A 150 -5.35 -6.06 3.33
C PHE A 150 -5.77 -4.64 3.02
N LEU A 151 -6.76 -4.11 3.75
CA LEU A 151 -7.20 -2.73 3.55
C LEU A 151 -6.01 -1.78 3.70
N SER A 152 -5.20 -1.99 4.72
CA SER A 152 -4.06 -1.13 5.00
C SER A 152 -3.05 -1.11 3.87
N HIS A 153 -2.71 -2.28 3.35
CA HIS A 153 -1.82 -2.40 2.22
C HIS A 153 -2.41 -1.78 0.94
N PHE A 154 -3.66 -2.10 0.62
CA PHE A 154 -4.30 -1.68 -0.62
C PHE A 154 -4.58 -0.17 -0.69
N ILE A 155 -4.75 0.49 0.45
CA ILE A 155 -4.75 1.96 0.50
C ILE A 155 -3.38 2.53 0.08
N GLY A 156 -2.27 1.87 0.42
CA GLY A 156 -0.95 2.23 -0.13
C GLY A 156 -0.93 2.02 -1.65
N ASP A 157 -1.22 0.80 -2.09
CA ASP A 157 -1.16 0.39 -3.50
C ASP A 157 -1.93 1.30 -4.45
N ILE A 158 -3.19 1.64 -4.12
CA ILE A 158 -4.01 2.45 -5.05
C ILE A 158 -3.45 3.87 -5.28
N HIS A 159 -2.57 4.33 -4.39
CA HIS A 159 -1.91 5.61 -4.52
C HIS A 159 -0.57 5.52 -5.24
N GLN A 160 -0.05 4.31 -5.53
CA GLN A 160 1.06 4.12 -6.45
C GLN A 160 0.55 4.43 -7.85
N PRO A 161 1.08 5.44 -8.54
CA PRO A 161 0.59 5.76 -9.88
C PRO A 161 0.68 4.57 -10.85
N LEU A 162 1.75 3.79 -10.79
CA LEU A 162 1.96 2.64 -11.66
C LEU A 162 1.24 1.36 -11.20
N HIS A 163 0.63 1.32 -10.00
CA HIS A 163 -0.37 0.30 -9.66
C HIS A 163 -1.72 0.58 -10.33
N VAL A 164 -1.92 1.79 -10.88
CA VAL A 164 -3.04 2.13 -11.76
C VAL A 164 -2.48 2.52 -13.13
N GLY A 165 -1.74 1.60 -13.73
CA GLY A 165 -0.96 1.78 -14.95
C GLY A 165 -1.57 1.17 -16.19
N PHE A 166 -0.76 1.04 -17.25
CA PHE A 166 -1.18 0.46 -18.52
C PHE A 166 -1.09 -1.06 -18.52
N THR A 167 -2.06 -1.69 -19.18
CA THR A 167 -2.11 -3.16 -19.30
C THR A 167 -0.92 -3.72 -20.09
N SER A 168 -0.51 -3.07 -21.19
CA SER A 168 0.50 -3.64 -22.08
C SER A 168 1.90 -3.71 -21.46
N ASP A 169 2.22 -2.77 -20.58
CA ASP A 169 3.51 -2.69 -19.90
C ASP A 169 3.49 -3.23 -18.45
N ARG A 170 2.34 -3.79 -18.04
CA ARG A 170 2.10 -4.31 -16.68
C ARG A 170 2.40 -3.25 -15.62
N GLY A 171 1.89 -2.04 -15.81
CA GLY A 171 2.19 -0.91 -14.94
C GLY A 171 3.66 -0.51 -14.94
N GLY A 172 4.34 -0.59 -16.09
CA GLY A 172 5.77 -0.27 -16.22
C GLY A 172 6.73 -1.35 -15.72
N ASN A 173 6.25 -2.56 -15.41
CA ASN A 173 7.11 -3.69 -15.07
C ASN A 173 7.89 -4.24 -16.28
N THR A 174 7.47 -3.91 -17.50
CA THR A 174 8.18 -4.32 -18.74
C THR A 174 8.88 -3.16 -19.44
N ILE A 175 9.15 -2.06 -18.72
CA ILE A 175 9.93 -0.93 -19.23
C ILE A 175 11.26 -0.94 -18.48
N ASP A 176 12.32 -1.44 -19.12
CA ASP A 176 13.64 -1.45 -18.50
C ASP A 176 14.24 -0.04 -18.57
N VAL A 177 14.81 0.42 -17.46
CA VAL A 177 15.45 1.73 -17.29
C VAL A 177 16.74 1.58 -16.51
N HIS A 178 17.46 2.68 -16.34
CA HIS A 178 18.53 2.79 -15.36
C HIS A 178 18.13 3.82 -14.31
N TRP A 179 18.12 3.43 -13.04
CA TRP A 179 18.10 4.35 -11.92
C TRP A 179 19.53 4.75 -11.59
N TYR A 180 19.91 5.96 -11.97
CA TYR A 180 21.31 6.38 -12.04
C TYR A 180 22.15 5.34 -12.80
N THR A 181 23.04 4.64 -12.10
CA THR A 181 23.97 3.66 -12.68
C THR A 181 23.43 2.22 -12.64
N ARG A 182 22.29 1.97 -11.99
CA ARG A 182 21.75 0.63 -11.76
C ARG A 182 20.59 0.34 -12.70
N LYS A 183 20.60 -0.83 -13.33
CA LYS A 183 19.44 -1.32 -14.10
C LYS A 183 18.24 -1.54 -13.17
N GLN A 184 17.08 -1.08 -13.59
CA GLN A 184 15.80 -1.23 -12.90
C GLN A 184 14.66 -1.32 -13.92
N VAL A 185 13.45 -1.66 -13.46
CA VAL A 185 12.22 -1.46 -14.23
C VAL A 185 11.50 -0.21 -13.73
N LEU A 186 10.74 0.46 -14.59
CA LEU A 186 10.06 1.71 -14.25
C LEU A 186 9.15 1.56 -13.03
N HIS A 187 8.42 0.43 -12.92
CA HIS A 187 7.56 0.15 -11.76
C HIS A 187 8.35 0.20 -10.43
N HIS A 188 9.47 -0.53 -10.37
CA HIS A 188 10.34 -0.59 -9.18
C HIS A 188 10.97 0.76 -8.83
N VAL A 189 11.21 1.64 -9.82
CA VAL A 189 11.67 3.01 -9.55
C VAL A 189 10.65 3.77 -8.70
N TRP A 190 9.36 3.64 -9.03
CA TRP A 190 8.26 4.27 -8.31
C TRP A 190 7.95 3.62 -6.97
N ASP A 191 8.07 2.30 -6.89
CA ASP A 191 7.86 1.58 -5.64
C ASP A 191 8.93 1.92 -4.61
N ASN A 192 10.20 1.81 -5.01
CA ASN A 192 11.33 1.76 -4.09
C ASN A 192 12.28 2.92 -4.31
N ASN A 193 12.85 3.01 -5.51
CA ASN A 193 14.12 3.70 -5.64
C ASN A 193 14.04 5.20 -5.39
N ILE A 194 12.90 5.83 -5.70
CA ILE A 194 12.71 7.24 -5.37
C ILE A 194 12.68 7.45 -3.84
N ILE A 195 11.96 6.60 -3.10
CA ILE A 195 11.86 6.66 -1.63
C ILE A 195 13.22 6.38 -1.00
N GLU A 196 13.88 5.28 -1.38
CA GLU A 196 15.20 4.90 -0.87
C GLU A 196 16.24 6.01 -1.10
N THR A 197 16.19 6.65 -2.28
CA THR A 197 17.08 7.78 -2.61
C THR A 197 16.74 9.02 -1.76
N ALA A 198 15.47 9.27 -1.47
CA ALA A 198 15.04 10.34 -0.58
C ALA A 198 15.57 10.13 0.85
N GLU A 199 15.39 8.92 1.36
CA GLU A 199 15.82 8.52 2.69
C GLU A 199 17.33 8.64 2.85
N GLU A 200 18.10 8.12 1.90
CA GLU A 200 19.56 8.21 1.90
C GLU A 200 20.04 9.67 1.90
N ARG A 201 19.43 10.53 1.07
CA ARG A 201 19.89 11.91 0.87
C ARG A 201 19.48 12.86 1.97
N PHE A 202 18.27 12.70 2.51
CA PHE A 202 17.65 13.72 3.37
C PHE A 202 17.37 13.24 4.79
N TYR A 203 17.31 11.92 5.02
CA TYR A 203 16.83 11.35 6.28
C TYR A 203 17.79 10.30 6.88
N ASN A 204 19.06 10.27 6.45
CA ASN A 204 20.09 9.34 6.94
C ASN A 204 19.66 7.86 6.83
N SER A 205 18.97 7.49 5.75
CA SER A 205 18.44 6.14 5.54
C SER A 205 17.51 5.69 6.67
N ASN A 206 16.70 6.62 7.20
CA ASN A 206 15.72 6.35 8.22
C ASN A 206 14.32 6.80 7.77
N ILE A 207 13.43 5.82 7.60
CA ILE A 207 12.03 6.02 7.26
C ILE A 207 11.27 6.85 8.29
N ASP A 208 11.64 6.79 9.57
CA ASP A 208 10.98 7.60 10.60
C ASP A 208 11.21 9.10 10.38
N GLY A 209 12.40 9.49 9.90
CA GLY A 209 12.69 10.88 9.54
C GLY A 209 11.84 11.36 8.37
N LEU A 210 11.60 10.50 7.38
CA LEU A 210 10.71 10.78 6.25
C LEU A 210 9.25 10.91 6.74
N VAL A 211 8.79 9.95 7.56
CA VAL A 211 7.46 9.95 8.18
C VAL A 211 7.19 11.23 8.98
N ASP A 212 8.14 11.63 9.84
CA ASP A 212 8.02 12.84 10.65
C ASP A 212 7.94 14.10 9.80
N ALA A 213 8.76 14.20 8.74
CA ALA A 213 8.74 15.33 7.82
C ALA A 213 7.41 15.43 7.06
N ILE A 214 6.85 14.31 6.61
CA ILE A 214 5.54 14.27 5.97
C ILE A 214 4.44 14.68 6.96
N GLN A 215 4.46 14.15 8.19
CA GLN A 215 3.49 14.52 9.22
C GLN A 215 3.54 16.01 9.54
N GLN A 216 4.75 16.58 9.64
CA GLN A 216 4.93 18.02 9.84
C GLN A 216 4.24 18.80 8.72
N ASN A 217 4.52 18.49 7.46
CA ASN A 217 3.93 19.21 6.33
C ASN A 217 2.40 19.04 6.24
N ILE A 218 1.86 17.86 6.61
CA ILE A 218 0.41 17.65 6.74
C ILE A 218 -0.21 18.62 7.75
N THR A 219 0.48 18.87 8.86
CA THR A 219 0.00 19.79 9.90
C THR A 219 0.21 21.27 9.57
N THR A 220 1.22 21.61 8.78
CA THR A 220 1.57 23.01 8.45
C THR A 220 1.13 23.38 7.04
N ASP A 221 1.84 22.88 6.04
CA ASP A 221 1.84 23.39 4.68
C ASP A 221 0.61 22.92 3.89
N TRP A 222 0.07 21.74 4.23
CA TRP A 222 -1.06 21.14 3.51
C TRP A 222 -2.36 21.11 4.29
N ALA A 223 -2.44 21.77 5.45
CA ALA A 223 -3.61 21.67 6.33
C ALA A 223 -4.94 21.97 5.63
N ASP A 224 -4.97 22.90 4.67
CA ASP A 224 -6.19 23.21 3.89
C ASP A 224 -6.50 22.21 2.79
N LEU A 225 -5.48 21.55 2.25
CA LEU A 225 -5.66 20.49 1.29
C LEU A 225 -6.16 19.21 2.00
N VAL A 226 -5.65 18.92 3.21
CA VAL A 226 -6.06 17.78 4.08
C VAL A 226 -7.57 17.74 4.30
N LYS A 227 -8.24 18.89 4.42
CA LYS A 227 -9.71 18.92 4.54
C LYS A 227 -10.42 18.44 3.28
N LYS A 228 -9.93 18.80 2.09
CA LYS A 228 -10.50 18.36 0.80
C LYS A 228 -10.28 16.88 0.59
N TRP A 229 -9.08 16.46 0.95
CA TRP A 229 -8.54 15.12 0.91
C TRP A 229 -9.28 14.11 1.79
N GLU A 230 -9.65 14.50 3.02
CA GLU A 230 -10.48 13.71 3.93
C GLU A 230 -11.98 13.71 3.51
N THR A 231 -12.36 14.39 2.43
CA THR A 231 -13.75 14.46 1.96
C THR A 231 -14.03 13.44 0.85
N CYS A 232 -14.35 12.21 1.22
CA CYS A 232 -15.16 11.30 0.40
C CYS A 232 -16.65 11.73 0.39
N SER A 233 -17.40 11.40 -0.67
CA SER A 233 -18.84 11.72 -0.82
C SER A 233 -19.66 11.20 0.38
N ALA A 234 -20.73 11.91 0.73
CA ALA A 234 -21.44 11.72 2.01
C ALA A 234 -21.97 10.30 2.28
N ASN A 235 -22.16 9.48 1.23
CA ASN A 235 -22.73 8.13 1.35
C ASN A 235 -21.69 7.00 1.25
N ASN A 236 -20.41 7.32 1.04
CA ASN A 236 -19.37 6.33 0.81
C ASN A 236 -18.40 6.26 2.00
N THR A 237 -18.14 5.05 2.50
CA THR A 237 -17.15 4.76 3.54
C THR A 237 -15.71 4.79 2.99
N ALA A 238 -15.54 4.57 1.69
CA ALA A 238 -14.27 4.72 0.99
C ALA A 238 -14.51 5.26 -0.43
N CYS A 239 -13.53 6.00 -0.97
CA CYS A 239 -13.59 6.57 -2.32
C CYS A 239 -12.48 6.06 -3.25
N PRO A 240 -12.29 4.72 -3.40
CA PRO A 240 -11.17 4.17 -4.17
C PRO A 240 -11.15 4.63 -5.64
N ASP A 241 -12.31 4.91 -6.23
CA ASP A 241 -12.39 5.38 -7.61
C ASP A 241 -11.77 6.76 -7.83
N VAL A 242 -11.80 7.62 -6.81
CA VAL A 242 -11.14 8.93 -6.85
C VAL A 242 -9.63 8.72 -6.87
N TYR A 243 -9.11 7.87 -5.98
CA TYR A 243 -7.68 7.60 -5.87
C TYR A 243 -7.15 6.95 -7.14
N ALA A 244 -7.86 5.96 -7.68
CA ALA A 244 -7.48 5.34 -8.94
C ALA A 244 -7.45 6.35 -10.11
N SER A 245 -8.41 7.27 -10.15
CA SER A 245 -8.44 8.33 -11.17
C SER A 245 -7.26 9.30 -11.04
N GLU A 246 -6.87 9.64 -9.81
CA GLU A 246 -5.68 10.45 -9.52
C GLU A 246 -4.39 9.70 -9.88
N GLY A 247 -4.31 8.41 -9.54
CA GLY A 247 -3.18 7.52 -9.80
C GLY A 247 -2.86 7.41 -11.29
N ILE A 248 -3.83 7.05 -12.13
CA ILE A 248 -3.60 6.94 -13.58
C ILE A 248 -3.22 8.28 -14.22
N LYS A 249 -3.79 9.38 -13.72
CA LYS A 249 -3.41 10.72 -14.18
C LYS A 249 -1.95 11.02 -13.82
N ALA A 250 -1.54 10.71 -12.59
CA ALA A 250 -0.15 10.88 -12.16
C ALA A 250 0.80 9.96 -12.95
N ALA A 251 0.38 8.74 -13.27
CA ALA A 251 1.16 7.81 -14.09
C ALA A 251 1.45 8.43 -15.47
N CYS A 252 0.44 8.98 -16.13
CA CYS A 252 0.62 9.63 -17.43
C CYS A 252 1.39 10.95 -17.37
N ASP A 253 1.08 11.81 -16.40
CA ASP A 253 1.66 13.15 -16.30
C ASP A 253 3.13 13.12 -15.82
N TRP A 254 3.55 12.06 -15.11
CA TRP A 254 4.85 12.00 -14.43
C TRP A 254 5.59 10.68 -14.64
N ALA A 255 4.96 9.53 -14.41
CA ALA A 255 5.66 8.24 -14.44
C ALA A 255 6.13 7.86 -15.85
N TYR A 256 5.21 7.82 -16.79
CA TYR A 256 5.49 7.48 -18.19
C TYR A 256 6.08 8.66 -18.98
N LYS A 257 5.89 9.90 -18.50
CA LYS A 257 6.23 11.10 -19.27
C LYS A 257 7.72 11.22 -19.52
N GLY A 258 8.09 11.14 -20.80
CA GLY A 258 9.48 11.25 -21.23
C GLY A 258 10.34 10.03 -20.90
N VAL A 259 9.72 8.92 -20.46
CA VAL A 259 10.41 7.66 -20.20
C VAL A 259 10.20 6.72 -21.37
N SER A 260 11.27 6.04 -21.76
CA SER A 260 11.29 5.00 -22.79
C SER A 260 12.25 3.88 -22.39
N GLU A 261 12.16 2.75 -23.07
CA GLU A 261 13.07 1.61 -22.88
C GLU A 261 14.54 2.05 -22.92
N GLY A 262 15.30 1.68 -21.88
CA GLY A 262 16.72 2.01 -21.70
C GLY A 262 17.00 3.42 -21.16
N SER A 263 15.97 4.22 -20.84
CA SER A 263 16.16 5.58 -20.30
C SER A 263 16.96 5.58 -19.01
N ILE A 264 17.75 6.64 -18.79
CA ILE A 264 18.49 6.87 -17.56
C ILE A 264 17.74 7.92 -16.74
N LEU A 265 17.23 7.51 -15.57
CA LEU A 265 16.45 8.33 -14.66
C LEU A 265 17.36 8.76 -13.50
N GLU A 266 17.45 10.08 -13.31
CA GLU A 266 18.38 10.71 -12.36
C GLU A 266 17.68 11.88 -11.64
N ASP A 267 18.46 12.83 -11.12
CA ASP A 267 17.99 13.99 -10.38
C ASP A 267 16.90 14.78 -11.14
N ALA A 268 17.01 14.95 -12.46
CA ALA A 268 16.01 15.68 -13.24
C ALA A 268 14.62 15.03 -13.18
N TYR A 269 14.57 13.69 -13.12
CA TYR A 269 13.34 12.91 -12.97
C TYR A 269 12.81 12.98 -11.53
N ILE A 270 13.73 12.98 -10.56
CA ILE A 270 13.43 13.16 -9.14
C ILE A 270 12.85 14.54 -8.85
N PHE A 271 13.41 15.62 -9.38
CA PHE A 271 12.95 16.98 -9.07
C PHE A 271 11.54 17.27 -9.61
N THR A 272 11.19 16.68 -10.77
CA THR A 272 9.79 16.68 -11.23
C THR A 272 8.85 15.95 -10.28
N PHE A 273 9.36 14.99 -9.49
CA PHE A 273 8.60 14.18 -8.55
C PHE A 273 8.58 14.75 -7.10
N PHE A 274 9.68 15.30 -6.59
CA PHE A 274 9.76 15.85 -5.22
C PHE A 274 8.92 17.11 -5.02
N THR A 275 8.68 17.86 -6.09
CA THR A 275 7.70 18.96 -6.06
C THR A 275 6.27 18.44 -5.79
N LEU A 276 6.04 17.12 -5.92
CA LEU A 276 4.75 16.42 -5.87
C LEU A 276 4.68 15.28 -4.86
N GLN A 277 5.75 14.93 -4.14
CA GLN A 277 5.65 13.96 -3.05
C GLN A 277 4.90 14.52 -1.83
N LEU A 278 4.65 15.83 -1.86
CA LEU A 278 3.62 16.51 -1.08
C LEU A 278 2.18 16.25 -1.55
N ILE A 279 2.00 15.51 -2.66
CA ILE A 279 0.72 15.30 -3.38
C ILE A 279 0.43 13.81 -3.69
N SER A 280 1.38 12.87 -3.59
CA SER A 280 1.13 11.41 -3.79
C SER A 280 1.25 10.55 -2.53
N VAL A 281 2.19 10.85 -1.62
CA VAL A 281 2.14 10.33 -0.24
C VAL A 281 0.97 10.94 0.51
N ASP A 282 0.73 12.20 0.21
CA ASP A 282 -0.39 12.97 0.68
C ASP A 282 -1.74 12.20 0.57
N PRO A 283 -2.19 11.67 -0.58
CA PRO A 283 -3.42 10.89 -0.69
C PRO A 283 -3.45 9.50 -0.10
N SER A 284 -2.31 8.82 -0.05
CA SER A 284 -2.21 7.50 0.59
C SER A 284 -2.55 7.51 2.09
N ILE A 285 -2.34 8.64 2.76
CA ILE A 285 -2.62 8.81 4.20
C ILE A 285 -4.12 9.05 4.47
N LYS A 286 -4.87 9.51 3.45
CA LYS A 286 -6.24 10.07 3.58
C LYS A 286 -7.29 9.06 3.97
N GLN A 287 -7.15 7.81 3.55
CA GLN A 287 -8.26 6.85 3.59
C GLN A 287 -8.08 5.73 4.60
N HIS A 288 -6.88 5.48 5.12
CA HIS A 288 -6.81 4.81 6.41
C HIS A 288 -7.60 5.62 7.43
N LEU A 289 -7.38 6.92 7.48
CA LEU A 289 -8.02 7.75 8.48
C LEU A 289 -9.50 7.87 8.30
N LYS A 290 -10.00 8.06 7.08
CA LYS A 290 -11.44 8.11 6.87
C LYS A 290 -12.08 6.72 6.86
N THR A 291 -11.47 5.65 6.36
CA THR A 291 -12.07 4.30 6.50
C THR A 291 -12.09 3.85 7.96
N PHE A 292 -11.03 4.12 8.73
CA PHE A 292 -11.00 3.88 10.18
C PHE A 292 -11.86 4.87 10.98
N ASN A 293 -12.01 6.12 10.54
CA ASN A 293 -12.91 7.11 11.16
C ASN A 293 -14.30 7.20 10.48
N GLN A 294 -14.65 6.36 9.50
CA GLN A 294 -16.01 6.16 8.95
C GLN A 294 -16.53 4.76 9.27
N LEU A 295 -15.64 3.83 9.65
CA LEU A 295 -15.95 2.86 10.68
C LEU A 295 -16.64 3.57 11.86
N GLN A 296 -16.22 4.78 12.23
CA GLN A 296 -16.92 5.69 13.16
C GLN A 296 -18.34 6.08 12.71
N PHE A 297 -18.67 6.18 11.42
CA PHE A 297 -20.03 6.54 10.98
C PHE A 297 -21.01 5.36 11.07
N THR A 298 -20.52 4.12 11.05
CA THR A 298 -21.32 2.93 11.36
C THR A 298 -21.25 2.58 12.87
N LEU A 299 -20.23 3.07 13.57
CA LEU A 299 -20.06 2.93 15.02
C LEU A 299 -20.80 3.98 15.86
N GLU A 300 -20.90 5.22 15.40
CA GLU A 300 -21.70 6.25 16.05
C GLU A 300 -23.20 6.04 15.82
N PHE A 301 -23.59 5.35 14.75
CA PHE A 301 -24.99 4.96 14.53
C PHE A 301 -25.48 3.85 15.49
N SER A 302 -24.56 3.12 16.12
CA SER A 302 -24.90 2.12 17.13
C SER A 302 -24.96 2.70 18.56
N LEU A 303 -24.33 3.85 18.80
CA LEU A 303 -24.41 4.57 20.08
C LEU A 303 -25.51 5.64 20.11
N THR A 304 -26.00 6.10 18.95
CA THR A 304 -27.23 6.93 18.91
C THR A 304 -28.51 6.11 19.10
N TRP A 305 -28.48 4.79 18.88
CA TRP A 305 -29.63 3.93 19.18
C TRP A 305 -29.65 3.40 20.63
N ALA A 306 -28.50 3.33 21.31
CA ALA A 306 -28.44 3.01 22.74
C ALA A 306 -28.81 4.20 23.66
N ARG A 307 -28.81 5.43 23.12
CA ARG A 307 -29.31 6.63 23.82
C ARG A 307 -30.76 6.98 23.48
N ALA A 308 -31.31 6.44 22.39
CA ALA A 308 -32.71 6.59 21.98
C ALA A 308 -33.64 5.44 22.44
N SER A 309 -33.09 4.35 22.97
CA SER A 309 -33.85 3.24 23.54
C SER A 309 -34.00 3.30 25.07
N GLY A 310 -33.46 4.34 25.72
CA GLY A 310 -33.58 4.59 27.16
C GLY A 310 -34.78 5.45 27.60
N GLU A 311 -35.65 5.88 26.68
CA GLU A 311 -36.83 6.70 27.01
C GLU A 311 -38.19 6.08 26.57
N VAL A 312 -38.25 4.79 26.21
CA VAL A 312 -39.52 4.15 25.81
C VAL A 312 -39.90 2.89 26.62
N PHE A 313 -39.12 2.50 27.63
CA PHE A 313 -39.62 1.65 28.72
C PHE A 313 -39.07 2.17 30.05
N GLY A 314 -39.98 2.78 30.83
CA GLY A 314 -39.64 3.55 32.03
C GLY A 314 -39.40 2.72 33.30
N GLU A 315 -38.78 3.40 34.27
CA GLU A 315 -39.32 3.72 35.60
C GLU A 315 -38.80 5.10 36.02
#